data_AF-A0A8J5ICZ8-F1
#
_entry.id   AF-A0A8J5ICZ8-F1
#
_cell.length_a   1.000
_cell.length_b   1.000
_cell.length_c   1.000
_cell.angle_alpha   90.00
_cell.angle_beta   90.00
_cell.angle_gamma   90.00
#
_symmetry.space_group_name_H-M   'P 1'
#
loop_
_entity.id
_entity.type
_entity.pdbx_description
1 polymer ?
#
loop_
_entity_poly.entity_id
_entity_poly.type
_entity_poly.pdbx_seq_one_letter_code
_entity_poly.pdbx_strand_id
1 'polypeptide(L)'
;MPIPAPSPPTVPAQRTSVQLPASKHPQPPSDATISSIEAITDADQRSYVAKLTRVVQDHERTLAIHRERRRKNQVRYRTKQLELLRSLGDDVRRLESEIQELEVRRHHASIGIPTHQTLWTIATEYFLLFQHGFRSPPQALQNAALNFLRVSMASDVVNGHQCGVEAILAKWRLFSEYFDDVYVELEKLEKSATSHSLVAITTTSVTISERTMRTVFPHLNSDGQGGAEGRRLLNQRFVMRGSVRFDWDSATDCVVSIQSQSDMLTPLLHVLGTLEDVSLVFEGALVTPDCRLTSFGRESGEFAHNGLQKFDVLHPSLPRCTLPTQV
;
A
#
# COMPACT_ATOMS: atom_id res chain seq x y z
N MET A 1 8.53 -19.41 -10.11
CA MET A 1 9.12 -20.27 -9.06
C MET A 1 9.18 -19.46 -7.78
N PRO A 2 8.25 -19.59 -6.83
CA PRO A 2 8.28 -18.81 -5.60
C PRO A 2 9.30 -19.41 -4.62
N ILE A 3 10.12 -18.54 -4.04
CA ILE A 3 11.08 -18.87 -2.97
C ILE A 3 10.26 -19.12 -1.68
N PRO A 4 10.46 -20.24 -0.96
CA PRO A 4 9.71 -20.50 0.26
C PRO A 4 10.21 -19.64 1.42
N ALA A 5 9.28 -19.15 2.23
CA ALA A 5 9.56 -18.43 3.47
C ALA A 5 10.32 -19.34 4.47
N PRO A 6 11.23 -18.78 5.29
CA PRO A 6 12.00 -19.58 6.24
C PRO A 6 11.12 -20.04 7.40
N SER A 7 11.16 -21.34 7.67
CA SER A 7 10.49 -21.98 8.81
C SER A 7 11.03 -21.45 10.15
N PRO A 8 10.18 -21.34 11.19
CA PRO A 8 10.63 -20.96 12.52
C PRO A 8 11.56 -22.03 13.12
N PRO A 9 12.51 -21.65 14.00
CA PRO A 9 13.48 -22.58 14.55
C PRO A 9 12.80 -23.60 15.48
N THR A 10 12.83 -24.86 15.06
CA THR A 10 12.46 -26.03 15.87
C THR A 10 13.49 -26.21 16.98
N VAL A 11 13.11 -25.87 18.23
CA VAL A 11 13.90 -26.23 19.41
C VAL A 11 13.70 -27.73 19.66
N PRO A 12 14.74 -28.57 19.66
CA PRO A 12 14.59 -29.97 20.01
C PRO A 12 14.25 -30.06 21.50
N ALA A 13 13.07 -30.57 21.82
CA ALA A 13 12.76 -31.04 23.16
C ALA A 13 13.58 -32.31 23.42
N GLN A 14 14.84 -32.16 23.83
CA GLN A 14 15.60 -33.25 24.44
C GLN A 14 15.00 -33.54 25.80
N ARG A 15 14.03 -34.45 25.80
CA ARG A 15 13.56 -35.13 27.01
C ARG A 15 14.61 -36.19 27.34
N THR A 16 15.65 -35.79 28.07
CA THR A 16 16.64 -36.73 28.60
C THR A 16 15.96 -37.53 29.70
N SER A 17 15.37 -38.67 29.33
CA SER A 17 14.99 -39.72 30.25
C SER A 17 16.26 -40.33 30.83
N VAL A 18 16.73 -39.78 31.95
CA VAL A 18 17.75 -40.43 32.77
C VAL A 18 17.12 -41.67 33.39
N GLN A 19 17.52 -42.83 32.88
CA GLN A 19 17.18 -44.14 33.40
C GLN A 19 17.97 -44.31 34.70
N LEU A 20 17.31 -44.18 35.85
CA LEU A 20 17.89 -44.52 37.15
C LEU A 20 18.14 -46.04 37.19
N PRO A 21 19.33 -46.51 37.58
CA PRO A 21 19.58 -47.93 37.76
C PRO A 21 18.70 -48.47 38.89
N ALA A 22 18.17 -49.68 38.68
CA ALA A 22 17.34 -50.39 39.64
C ALA A 22 17.97 -50.41 41.03
N SER A 23 17.27 -49.84 42.00
CA SER A 23 17.62 -49.95 43.41
C SER A 23 17.59 -51.42 43.81
N LYS A 24 18.75 -51.98 44.15
CA LYS A 24 18.81 -53.25 44.88
C LYS A 24 18.12 -53.01 46.23
N HIS A 25 16.97 -53.65 46.43
CA HIS A 25 16.33 -53.78 47.74
C HIS A 25 17.35 -54.30 48.76
N PRO A 26 17.67 -53.55 49.83
CA PRO A 26 18.30 -54.13 51.01
C PRO A 26 17.21 -54.92 51.75
N GLN A 27 17.51 -56.20 52.04
CA GLN A 27 16.72 -57.00 52.96
C GLN A 27 16.64 -56.33 54.35
N PRO A 28 15.54 -56.51 55.10
CA PRO A 28 15.43 -55.94 56.44
C PRO A 28 16.47 -56.60 57.36
N PRO A 29 17.17 -55.83 58.22
CA PRO A 29 18.05 -56.44 59.21
C PRO A 29 17.17 -57.13 60.26
N SER A 30 17.48 -58.41 60.48
CA SER A 30 16.95 -59.22 61.55
C SER A 30 17.23 -58.62 62.92
N ASP A 31 16.27 -58.82 63.83
CA ASP A 31 16.33 -58.54 65.26
C ASP A 31 17.71 -58.70 65.89
N ALA A 32 18.33 -57.58 66.24
CA ALA A 32 19.18 -57.44 67.43
C ALA A 32 19.54 -55.98 67.65
N THR A 33 19.36 -55.53 68.89
CA THR A 33 19.88 -54.27 69.47
C THR A 33 19.01 -53.02 69.29
N ILE A 34 17.83 -53.02 69.91
CA ILE A 34 17.28 -51.79 70.50
C ILE A 34 18.12 -51.50 71.75
N SER A 35 19.19 -50.74 71.59
CA SER A 35 19.80 -49.96 72.67
C SER A 35 20.69 -48.90 72.06
N SER A 36 20.53 -47.65 72.51
CA SER A 36 21.19 -46.43 72.06
C SER A 36 20.47 -45.62 70.98
N ILE A 37 19.21 -45.24 71.26
CA ILE A 37 18.76 -43.88 70.90
C ILE A 37 19.27 -42.99 72.03
N GLU A 38 20.45 -42.39 71.86
CA GLU A 38 20.86 -41.27 72.71
C GLU A 38 19.79 -40.19 72.59
N ALA A 39 19.31 -39.70 73.74
CA ALA A 39 18.34 -38.61 73.79
C ALA A 39 18.94 -37.38 73.09
N ILE A 40 18.53 -37.11 71.85
CA ILE A 40 18.82 -35.85 71.17
C ILE A 40 18.30 -34.77 72.11
N THR A 41 19.21 -33.96 72.63
CA THR A 41 18.84 -32.94 73.59
C THR A 41 17.94 -31.91 72.89
N ASP A 42 17.01 -31.29 73.62
CA ASP A 42 16.18 -30.19 73.10
C ASP A 42 17.04 -29.07 72.46
N ALA A 43 18.30 -28.95 72.89
CA ALA A 43 19.29 -28.06 72.29
C ALA A 43 19.74 -28.47 70.86
N ASP A 44 19.88 -29.77 70.58
CA ASP A 44 20.28 -30.28 69.26
C ASP A 44 19.15 -30.15 68.22
N GLN A 45 17.90 -30.40 68.64
CA GLN A 45 16.73 -30.13 67.81
C GLN A 45 16.56 -28.64 67.52
N ARG A 46 16.72 -27.77 68.53
CA ARG A 46 16.70 -26.31 68.34
C ARG A 46 17.83 -25.83 67.41
N SER A 47 19.02 -26.43 67.52
CA SER A 47 20.16 -26.14 66.63
C SER A 47 19.87 -26.51 65.17
N TYR A 48 19.25 -27.67 64.94
CA TYR A 48 18.87 -28.13 63.61
C TYR A 48 17.77 -27.24 62.99
N VAL A 49 16.73 -26.91 63.76
CA VAL A 49 15.65 -26.01 63.34
C VAL A 49 16.21 -24.62 63.02
N ALA A 50 17.10 -24.08 63.86
CA ALA A 50 17.73 -22.78 63.61
C ALA A 50 18.57 -22.77 62.33
N LYS A 51 19.27 -23.87 62.01
CA LYS A 51 19.99 -24.03 60.73
C LYS A 51 19.04 -24.06 59.54
N LEU A 52 17.94 -24.83 59.61
CA LEU A 52 16.93 -24.88 58.55
C LEU A 52 16.27 -23.52 58.31
N THR A 53 15.92 -22.78 59.36
CA THR A 53 15.34 -21.44 59.24
C THR A 53 16.27 -20.47 58.52
N ARG A 54 17.59 -20.55 58.78
CA ARG A 54 18.58 -19.73 58.06
C ARG A 54 18.64 -20.07 56.57
N VAL A 55 18.60 -21.36 56.22
CA VAL A 55 18.61 -21.81 54.82
C VAL A 55 17.36 -21.34 54.07
N VAL A 56 16.19 -21.40 54.71
CA VAL A 56 14.93 -20.90 54.13
C VAL A 56 14.99 -19.38 53.92
N GLN A 57 15.45 -18.62 54.92
CA GLN A 57 15.59 -17.17 54.81
C GLN A 57 16.57 -16.74 53.71
N ASP A 58 17.69 -17.44 53.56
CA ASP A 58 18.65 -17.17 52.48
C ASP A 58 18.09 -17.54 51.10
N HIS A 59 17.32 -18.63 51.01
CA HIS A 59 16.61 -18.99 49.78
C HIS A 59 15.58 -17.93 49.39
N GLU A 60 14.76 -17.45 50.33
CA GLU A 60 13.78 -16.39 50.09
C GLU A 60 14.43 -15.07 49.66
N ARG A 61 15.54 -14.67 50.29
CA ARG A 61 16.34 -13.51 49.86
C ARG A 61 16.84 -13.67 48.43
N THR A 62 17.35 -14.85 48.09
CA THR A 62 17.87 -15.13 46.74
C THR A 62 16.76 -15.06 45.69
N LEU A 63 15.58 -15.63 45.99
CA LEU A 63 14.40 -15.54 45.13
C LEU A 63 13.92 -14.10 44.96
N ALA A 64 13.91 -13.28 46.02
CA ALA A 64 13.53 -11.88 45.95
C ALA A 64 14.48 -11.09 45.04
N ILE A 65 15.80 -11.30 45.15
CA ILE A 65 16.80 -10.69 44.26
C ILE A 65 16.58 -11.13 42.81
N HIS A 66 16.30 -12.41 42.57
CA HIS A 66 16.04 -12.93 41.22
C HIS A 66 14.77 -12.33 40.61
N ARG A 67 13.69 -12.20 41.38
CA ARG A 67 12.45 -11.55 40.94
C ARG A 67 12.69 -10.08 40.59
N GLU A 68 13.41 -9.34 41.43
CA GLU A 68 13.71 -7.93 41.18
C GLU A 68 14.63 -7.76 39.97
N ARG A 69 15.63 -8.63 39.77
CA ARG A 69 16.45 -8.65 38.55
C ARG A 69 15.62 -8.93 37.30
N ARG A 70 14.70 -9.90 37.35
CA ARG A 70 13.79 -10.19 36.21
C ARG A 70 12.92 -8.98 35.91
N ARG A 71 12.34 -8.34 36.92
CA ARG A 71 11.52 -7.12 36.77
C ARG A 71 12.32 -6.00 36.10
N LYS A 72 13.51 -5.69 36.61
CA LYS A 72 14.42 -4.68 36.03
C LYS A 72 14.82 -5.01 34.59
N ASN A 73 15.16 -6.27 34.31
CA ASN A 73 15.51 -6.71 32.95
C ASN A 73 14.31 -6.60 32.00
N GLN A 74 13.11 -6.95 32.45
CA GLN A 74 11.90 -6.87 31.63
C GLN A 74 11.51 -5.42 31.32
N VAL A 75 11.62 -4.52 32.30
CA VAL A 75 11.46 -3.06 32.09
C VAL A 75 12.49 -2.57 31.08
N ARG A 76 13.77 -2.87 31.29
CA ARG A 76 14.85 -2.46 30.38
C ARG A 76 14.64 -2.99 28.95
N TYR A 77 14.19 -4.24 28.81
CA TYR A 77 13.86 -4.82 27.50
C TYR A 77 12.72 -4.05 26.82
N ARG A 78 11.62 -3.78 27.54
CA ARG A 78 10.49 -2.99 27.02
C ARG A 78 10.90 -1.57 26.63
N THR A 79 11.71 -0.90 27.45
CA THR A 79 12.24 0.43 27.14
C THR A 79 13.08 0.42 25.87
N LYS A 80 13.98 -0.55 25.72
CA LYS A 80 14.79 -0.70 24.50
C LYS A 80 13.93 -0.96 23.26
N GLN A 81 12.87 -1.75 23.38
CA GLN A 81 11.93 -2.01 22.28
C GLN A 81 11.19 -0.74 21.85
N LEU A 82 10.71 0.05 22.82
CA LEU A 82 10.04 1.33 22.52
C LEU A 82 11.00 2.34 21.87
N GLU A 83 12.24 2.42 22.36
CA GLU A 83 13.25 3.31 21.79
C GLU A 83 13.62 2.92 20.35
N LEU A 84 13.75 1.63 20.08
CA LEU A 84 13.97 1.10 18.73
C LEU A 84 12.81 1.46 17.79
N LEU A 85 11.56 1.23 18.23
CA LEU A 85 10.37 1.57 17.43
C LEU A 85 10.30 3.07 17.12
N ARG A 86 10.61 3.92 18.10
CA ARG A 86 10.67 5.37 17.90
C ARG A 86 11.77 5.75 16.91
N SER A 87 12.98 5.23 17.10
CA SER A 87 14.11 5.48 16.19
C SER A 87 13.77 5.07 14.76
N LEU A 88 13.17 3.90 14.59
CA LEU A 88 12.75 3.42 13.26
C LEU A 88 11.71 4.35 12.64
N GLY A 89 10.72 4.80 13.43
CA GLY A 89 9.74 5.77 12.96
C GLY A 89 10.36 7.11 12.57
N ASP A 90 11.38 7.56 13.29
CA ASP A 90 12.12 8.79 12.97
C ASP A 90 12.94 8.63 11.68
N ASP A 91 13.59 7.48 11.51
CA ASP A 91 14.35 7.15 10.30
C ASP A 91 13.44 7.06 9.06
N VAL A 92 12.25 6.45 9.18
CA VAL A 92 11.26 6.40 8.08
C VAL A 92 10.87 7.81 7.67
N ARG A 93 10.50 8.68 8.61
CA ARG A 93 10.12 10.07 8.29
C ARG A 93 11.27 10.85 7.64
N ARG A 94 12.51 10.63 8.09
CA ARG A 94 13.71 11.23 7.49
C ARG A 94 13.89 10.78 6.04
N LEU A 95 13.81 9.47 5.79
CA LEU A 95 13.96 8.90 4.45
C LEU A 95 12.85 9.36 3.51
N GLU A 96 11.60 9.44 3.97
CA GLU A 96 10.48 9.99 3.18
C GLU A 96 10.74 11.44 2.77
N SER A 97 11.27 12.26 3.68
CA SER A 97 11.62 13.66 3.40
C SER A 97 12.78 13.76 2.39
N GLU A 98 13.80 12.90 2.53
CA GLU A 98 14.95 12.86 1.63
C GLU A 98 14.55 12.40 0.22
N ILE A 99 13.69 11.38 0.11
CA ILE A 99 13.10 10.94 -1.16
C ILE A 99 12.37 12.11 -1.83
N GLN A 100 11.51 12.83 -1.10
CA GLN A 100 10.80 13.99 -1.65
C GLN A 100 11.76 15.09 -2.12
N GLU A 101 12.82 15.38 -1.37
CA GLU A 101 13.81 16.38 -1.77
C GLU A 101 14.56 15.95 -3.03
N LEU A 102 14.98 14.68 -3.11
CA LEU A 102 15.66 14.13 -4.27
C LEU A 102 14.74 14.09 -5.50
N GLU A 103 13.46 13.79 -5.32
CA GLU A 103 12.46 13.87 -6.38
C GLU A 103 12.35 15.31 -6.89
N VAL A 104 12.20 16.29 -6.01
CA VAL A 104 12.15 17.71 -6.41
C VAL A 104 13.42 18.11 -7.16
N ARG A 105 14.61 17.72 -6.67
CA ARG A 105 15.89 17.99 -7.36
C ARG A 105 15.96 17.29 -8.72
N ARG A 106 15.49 16.05 -8.85
CA ARG A 106 15.44 15.30 -10.12
C ARG A 106 14.54 16.01 -11.13
N HIS A 107 13.38 16.47 -10.71
CA HIS A 107 12.48 17.26 -11.55
C HIS A 107 13.14 18.57 -11.99
N HIS A 108 13.75 19.33 -11.07
CA HIS A 108 14.48 20.56 -11.41
C HIS A 108 15.69 20.32 -12.33
N ALA A 109 16.42 19.21 -12.17
CA ALA A 109 17.56 18.88 -13.03
C ALA A 109 17.12 18.50 -14.46
N SER A 110 15.95 17.87 -14.63
CA SER A 110 15.36 17.65 -15.96
C SER A 110 14.89 18.95 -16.61
N ILE A 111 14.38 19.90 -15.82
CA ILE A 111 13.88 21.22 -16.28
C ILE A 111 15.02 22.13 -16.81
N GLY A 112 16.27 21.84 -16.47
CA GLY A 112 17.43 22.71 -16.76
C GLY A 112 18.08 22.55 -18.14
N ILE A 113 17.65 21.61 -18.98
CA ILE A 113 18.22 21.43 -20.33
C ILE A 113 17.26 22.04 -21.35
N PRO A 114 17.55 23.24 -21.89
CA PRO A 114 16.72 23.88 -22.91
C PRO A 114 16.84 23.10 -24.22
N THR A 115 16.08 22.02 -24.31
CA THR A 115 15.74 21.38 -25.57
C THR A 115 14.37 21.95 -25.94
N HIS A 116 14.15 22.32 -27.21
CA HIS A 116 12.82 22.73 -27.69
C HIS A 116 11.74 21.85 -27.05
N GLN A 117 10.71 22.45 -26.43
CA GLN A 117 9.59 21.68 -25.87
C GLN A 117 8.98 20.86 -27.01
N THR A 118 9.18 19.56 -26.95
CA THR A 118 8.57 18.63 -27.90
C THR A 118 7.49 17.87 -27.17
N LEU A 119 6.54 17.31 -27.92
CA LEU A 119 5.54 16.42 -27.36
C LEU A 119 6.15 15.25 -26.57
N TRP A 120 7.36 14.77 -26.95
CA TRP A 120 8.09 13.73 -26.21
C TRP A 120 8.58 14.19 -24.85
N THR A 121 9.20 15.37 -24.78
CA THR A 121 9.72 15.89 -23.51
C THR A 121 8.57 16.18 -22.57
N ILE A 122 7.48 16.79 -23.08
CA ILE A 122 6.26 17.04 -22.31
C ILE A 122 5.63 15.74 -21.80
N ALA A 123 5.49 14.72 -22.66
CA ALA A 123 4.94 13.43 -22.22
C ALA A 123 5.83 12.77 -21.16
N THR A 124 7.15 12.80 -21.34
CA THR A 124 8.10 12.23 -20.36
C THR A 124 8.02 12.96 -19.02
N GLU A 125 8.02 14.29 -19.03
CA GLU A 125 7.87 15.11 -17.83
C GLU A 125 6.53 14.89 -17.13
N TYR A 126 5.44 14.73 -17.90
CA TYR A 126 4.13 14.40 -17.36
C TYR A 126 4.16 13.10 -16.53
N PHE A 127 4.78 12.04 -17.04
CA PHE A 127 4.86 10.78 -16.30
C PHE A 127 5.83 10.84 -15.12
N LEU A 128 6.92 11.60 -15.23
CA LEU A 128 7.82 11.82 -14.09
C LEU A 128 7.09 12.52 -12.94
N LEU A 129 6.31 13.56 -13.27
CA LEU A 129 5.58 14.38 -12.31
C LEU A 129 4.51 13.59 -11.54
N PHE A 130 3.83 12.67 -12.20
CA PHE A 130 2.73 11.88 -11.62
C PHE A 130 3.12 10.42 -11.33
N GLN A 131 4.42 10.09 -11.39
CA GLN A 131 4.95 8.73 -11.25
C GLN A 131 4.46 8.04 -9.98
N HIS A 132 4.39 8.77 -8.86
CA HIS A 132 4.00 8.25 -7.55
C HIS A 132 2.57 8.65 -7.15
N GLY A 133 1.75 9.00 -8.13
CA GLY A 133 0.48 9.68 -7.89
C GLY A 133 0.69 11.12 -7.42
N PHE A 134 -0.35 11.68 -6.82
CA PHE A 134 -0.43 13.10 -6.46
C PHE A 134 -1.28 13.32 -5.20
N ARG A 135 -1.15 12.42 -4.21
CA ARG A 135 -1.81 12.55 -2.90
C ARG A 135 -1.05 13.56 -2.05
N SER A 136 -1.77 14.58 -1.56
CA SER A 136 -1.24 15.59 -0.62
C SER A 136 0.19 16.06 -0.91
N PRO A 137 0.50 16.49 -2.15
CA PRO A 137 1.86 16.85 -2.53
C PRO A 137 2.36 18.07 -1.74
N PRO A 138 3.68 18.19 -1.50
CA PRO A 138 4.27 19.43 -1.00
C PRO A 138 3.86 20.62 -1.86
N GLN A 139 3.67 21.80 -1.25
CA GLN A 139 3.22 22.99 -1.96
C GLN A 139 4.13 23.38 -3.13
N ALA A 140 5.44 23.16 -3.00
CA ALA A 140 6.41 23.39 -4.07
C ALA A 140 6.14 22.48 -5.28
N LEU A 141 5.90 21.18 -5.06
CA LEU A 141 5.58 20.21 -6.12
C LEU A 141 4.23 20.53 -6.77
N GLN A 142 3.24 20.93 -5.97
CA GLN A 142 1.95 21.40 -6.49
C GLN A 142 2.11 22.60 -7.43
N ASN A 143 2.89 23.60 -7.04
CA ASN A 143 3.12 24.79 -7.85
C ASN A 143 3.91 24.46 -9.12
N ALA A 144 4.94 23.61 -9.00
CA ALA A 144 5.72 23.14 -10.15
C ALA A 144 4.86 22.35 -11.14
N ALA A 145 4.02 21.43 -10.65
CA ALA A 145 3.07 20.67 -11.46
C ALA A 145 2.13 21.59 -12.24
N LEU A 146 1.51 22.53 -11.54
CA LEU A 146 0.55 23.44 -12.14
C LEU A 146 1.20 24.37 -13.16
N ASN A 147 2.40 24.87 -12.87
CA ASN A 147 3.16 25.68 -13.81
C ASN A 147 3.55 24.89 -15.06
N PHE A 148 4.03 23.66 -14.90
CA PHE A 148 4.34 22.75 -16.00
C PHE A 148 3.11 22.54 -16.92
N LEU A 149 1.95 22.22 -16.33
CA LEU A 149 0.72 22.02 -17.10
C LEU A 149 0.31 23.30 -17.85
N ARG A 150 0.41 24.47 -17.21
CA ARG A 150 0.05 25.76 -17.83
C ARG A 150 0.96 26.17 -18.98
N VAL A 151 2.25 25.82 -18.90
CA VAL A 151 3.22 26.12 -19.96
C VAL A 151 3.10 25.11 -21.11
N SER A 152 2.79 23.85 -20.81
CA SER A 152 2.85 22.76 -21.80
C SER A 152 1.52 22.44 -22.47
N MET A 153 0.40 22.94 -21.95
CA MET A 153 -0.96 22.57 -22.38
C MET A 153 -1.81 23.80 -22.64
N ALA A 154 -2.77 23.67 -23.55
CA ALA A 154 -3.80 24.69 -23.76
C ALA A 154 -4.59 24.93 -22.48
N SER A 155 -5.06 26.18 -22.28
CA SER A 155 -5.87 26.53 -21.11
C SER A 155 -7.19 25.75 -21.04
N ASP A 156 -7.70 25.33 -22.20
CA ASP A 156 -8.90 24.53 -22.42
C ASP A 156 -8.58 23.06 -22.81
N VAL A 157 -7.40 22.56 -22.44
CA VAL A 157 -6.99 21.16 -22.71
C VAL A 157 -8.08 20.16 -22.30
N VAL A 158 -8.46 19.30 -23.24
CA VAL A 158 -9.53 18.31 -23.04
C VAL A 158 -8.97 17.06 -22.35
N ASN A 159 -9.54 16.67 -21.21
CA ASN A 159 -9.22 15.46 -20.47
C ASN A 159 -10.48 14.60 -20.30
N GLY A 160 -10.78 13.77 -21.31
CA GLY A 160 -12.05 13.03 -21.37
C GLY A 160 -13.24 13.99 -21.43
N HIS A 161 -14.09 13.98 -20.40
CA HIS A 161 -15.26 14.86 -20.29
C HIS A 161 -14.97 16.18 -19.55
N GLN A 162 -13.75 16.39 -19.08
CA GLN A 162 -13.35 17.59 -18.34
C GLN A 162 -12.43 18.47 -19.19
N CYS A 163 -12.33 19.75 -18.83
CA CYS A 163 -11.56 20.74 -19.55
C CYS A 163 -10.65 21.55 -18.60
N GLY A 164 -9.44 21.83 -19.07
CA GLY A 164 -8.46 22.68 -18.42
C GLY A 164 -7.46 21.95 -17.53
N VAL A 165 -6.33 22.62 -17.28
CA VAL A 165 -5.18 22.08 -16.53
C VAL A 165 -5.51 21.70 -15.09
N GLU A 166 -6.43 22.43 -14.45
CA GLU A 166 -6.87 22.14 -13.08
C GLU A 166 -7.64 20.81 -13.00
N ALA A 167 -8.37 20.43 -14.06
CA ALA A 167 -9.08 19.16 -14.11
C ALA A 167 -8.12 17.96 -14.18
N ILE A 168 -7.00 18.10 -14.90
CA ILE A 168 -5.94 17.08 -14.94
C ILE A 168 -5.36 16.87 -13.54
N LEU A 169 -5.05 17.97 -12.83
CA LEU A 169 -4.50 17.89 -11.48
C LEU A 169 -5.51 17.31 -10.48
N ALA A 170 -6.78 17.70 -10.59
CA ALA A 170 -7.86 17.18 -9.76
C ALA A 170 -8.08 15.67 -9.99
N LYS A 171 -7.99 15.20 -11.24
CA LYS A 171 -8.06 13.77 -11.58
C LYS A 171 -6.93 12.98 -10.90
N TRP A 172 -5.69 13.47 -10.95
CA TRP A 172 -4.56 12.80 -10.29
C TRP A 172 -4.70 12.76 -8.78
N ARG A 173 -5.17 13.86 -8.17
CA ARG A 173 -5.50 13.88 -6.74
C ARG A 173 -6.57 12.85 -6.41
N LEU A 174 -7.68 12.85 -7.13
CA LEU A 174 -8.79 11.93 -6.89
C LEU A 174 -8.35 10.47 -7.03
N PHE A 175 -7.60 10.15 -8.09
CA PHE A 175 -7.03 8.83 -8.31
C PHE A 175 -6.13 8.41 -7.15
N SER A 176 -5.31 9.34 -6.67
CA SER A 176 -4.40 9.10 -5.55
C SER A 176 -5.11 9.10 -4.21
N GLU A 177 -6.32 9.64 -4.07
CA GLU A 177 -7.14 9.46 -2.87
C GLU A 177 -7.83 8.08 -2.86
N TYR A 178 -8.24 7.61 -4.04
CA TYR A 178 -8.95 6.35 -4.19
C TYR A 178 -8.05 5.13 -4.02
N PHE A 179 -6.80 5.22 -4.49
CA PHE A 179 -5.87 4.10 -4.48
C PHE A 179 -4.61 4.38 -3.66
N ASP A 180 -4.08 3.35 -3.01
CA ASP A 180 -2.79 3.41 -2.33
C ASP A 180 -1.65 2.95 -3.23
N ASP A 181 -0.40 3.30 -2.85
CA ASP A 181 0.83 2.88 -3.51
C ASP A 181 0.82 3.04 -5.05
N VAL A 182 0.23 4.15 -5.50
CA VAL A 182 0.12 4.51 -6.91
C VAL A 182 1.53 4.61 -7.49
N TYR A 183 1.79 3.84 -8.54
CA TYR A 183 3.02 3.92 -9.30
C TYR A 183 2.74 3.81 -10.79
N VAL A 184 3.28 4.73 -11.58
CA VAL A 184 3.08 4.80 -13.03
C VAL A 184 4.43 4.71 -13.72
N GLU A 185 4.60 3.64 -14.50
CA GLU A 185 5.79 3.41 -15.30
C GLU A 185 5.49 3.72 -16.77
N LEU A 186 6.32 4.58 -17.37
CA LEU A 186 6.30 4.82 -18.81
C LEU A 186 7.17 3.76 -19.50
N GLU A 187 6.55 2.83 -20.22
CA GLU A 187 7.27 1.76 -20.92
C GLU A 187 7.84 2.26 -22.25
N LYS A 188 7.03 2.99 -23.03
CA LYS A 188 7.40 3.49 -24.35
C LYS A 188 6.52 4.65 -24.80
N LEU A 189 7.07 5.44 -25.72
CA LEU A 189 6.36 6.49 -26.45
C LEU A 189 6.34 6.14 -27.94
N GLU A 190 5.15 6.18 -28.54
CA GLU A 190 4.92 5.86 -29.95
C GLU A 190 4.23 7.02 -30.65
N LYS A 191 4.70 7.39 -31.84
CA LYS A 191 3.92 8.29 -32.70
C LYS A 191 2.66 7.57 -33.14
N SER A 192 1.51 8.22 -33.00
CA SER A 192 0.31 7.71 -33.64
C SER A 192 0.36 7.99 -35.16
N ALA A 193 -0.47 7.28 -35.93
CA ALA A 193 -0.47 7.36 -37.40
C ALA A 193 -0.71 8.79 -37.92
N THR A 194 -1.34 9.64 -37.11
CA THR A 194 -1.46 11.08 -37.34
C THR A 194 -0.28 11.84 -36.74
N SER A 195 0.35 12.73 -37.53
CA SER A 195 1.56 13.50 -37.19
C SER A 195 1.46 14.41 -35.95
N HIS A 196 0.26 14.59 -35.40
CA HIS A 196 -0.06 15.51 -34.30
C HIS A 196 -0.44 14.80 -33.00
N SER A 197 -0.02 13.54 -32.83
CA SER A 197 -0.39 12.75 -31.64
C SER A 197 0.69 11.79 -31.20
N LEU A 198 0.83 11.64 -29.89
CA LEU A 198 1.76 10.74 -29.24
C LEU A 198 1.00 9.82 -28.29
N VAL A 199 1.30 8.53 -28.34
CA VAL A 199 0.72 7.52 -27.45
C VAL A 199 1.82 7.01 -26.54
N ALA A 200 1.62 7.14 -25.24
CA ALA A 200 2.43 6.54 -24.21
C ALA A 200 1.82 5.21 -23.81
N ILE A 201 2.62 4.15 -23.74
CA ILE A 201 2.22 2.88 -23.14
C ILE A 201 2.78 2.83 -21.73
N THR A 202 1.90 2.50 -20.78
CA THR A 202 2.20 2.61 -19.36
C THR A 202 1.79 1.35 -18.61
N THR A 203 2.50 1.08 -17.52
CA THR A 203 2.02 0.16 -16.48
C THR A 203 1.72 0.95 -15.22
N THR A 204 0.49 0.87 -14.74
CA THR A 204 0.01 1.52 -13.52
C THR A 204 -0.20 0.48 -12.44
N SER A 205 0.47 0.63 -11.31
CA SER A 205 0.29 -0.22 -10.14
C SER A 205 -0.43 0.53 -9.04
N VAL A 206 -1.36 -0.14 -8.35
CA VAL A 206 -2.12 0.40 -7.22
C VAL A 206 -2.40 -0.68 -6.17
N THR A 207 -2.59 -0.29 -4.93
CA THR A 207 -3.03 -1.17 -3.84
C THR A 207 -4.50 -0.89 -3.50
N ILE A 208 -5.31 -1.95 -3.43
CA ILE A 208 -6.71 -1.87 -2.98
C ILE A 208 -6.74 -1.92 -1.45
N SER A 209 -6.80 -0.78 -0.78
CA SER A 209 -6.83 -0.72 0.69
C SER A 209 -8.23 -0.70 1.27
N GLU A 210 -8.35 -0.73 2.60
CA GLU A 210 -9.65 -0.58 3.28
C GLU A 210 -10.35 0.73 2.92
N ARG A 211 -9.60 1.78 2.59
CA ARG A 211 -10.16 3.05 2.11
C ARG A 211 -10.69 2.88 0.70
N THR A 212 -9.92 2.27 -0.21
CA THR A 212 -10.38 1.96 -1.57
C THR A 212 -11.67 1.14 -1.54
N MET A 213 -11.76 0.14 -0.66
CA MET A 213 -12.99 -0.64 -0.48
C MET A 213 -14.17 0.23 -0.04
N ARG A 214 -13.95 1.16 0.90
CA ARG A 214 -15.02 2.06 1.38
C ARG A 214 -15.43 3.13 0.37
N THR A 215 -14.52 3.60 -0.48
CA THR A 215 -14.76 4.71 -1.40
C THR A 215 -15.10 4.23 -2.80
N VAL A 216 -14.30 3.35 -3.39
CA VAL A 216 -14.41 2.89 -4.78
C VAL A 216 -15.38 1.73 -4.93
N PHE A 217 -15.42 0.81 -3.97
CA PHE A 217 -16.27 -0.38 -3.99
C PHE A 217 -17.23 -0.44 -2.78
N PRO A 218 -18.00 0.63 -2.51
CA PRO A 218 -18.76 0.76 -1.26
C PRO A 218 -19.76 -0.38 -1.06
N HIS A 219 -20.33 -0.89 -2.16
CA HIS A 219 -21.29 -2.01 -2.15
C HIS A 219 -20.65 -3.32 -1.68
N LEU A 220 -19.38 -3.56 -2.03
CA LEU A 220 -18.65 -4.74 -1.55
C LEU A 220 -18.37 -4.64 -0.05
N ASN A 221 -18.34 -3.43 0.52
CA ASN A 221 -18.10 -3.20 1.94
C ASN A 221 -19.39 -3.01 2.78
N SER A 222 -20.57 -3.35 2.25
CA SER A 222 -21.87 -3.06 2.87
C SER A 222 -22.11 -3.75 4.22
N ASP A 223 -21.51 -4.91 4.45
CA ASP A 223 -21.60 -5.68 5.70
C ASP A 223 -20.49 -5.32 6.71
N GLY A 224 -19.60 -4.39 6.35
CA GLY A 224 -18.39 -4.05 7.11
C GLY A 224 -17.30 -5.13 7.11
N GLN A 225 -17.52 -6.28 6.45
CA GLN A 225 -16.56 -7.37 6.29
C GLN A 225 -16.07 -7.54 4.85
N GLY A 226 -16.68 -6.86 3.87
CA GLY A 226 -16.21 -6.83 2.49
C GLY A 226 -16.83 -7.90 1.58
N GLY A 227 -17.82 -8.67 2.05
CA GLY A 227 -18.31 -9.85 1.33
C GLY A 227 -17.18 -10.85 0.97
N ALA A 228 -17.47 -11.87 0.16
CA ALA A 228 -16.43 -12.80 -0.30
C ALA A 228 -15.43 -12.12 -1.26
N GLU A 229 -15.94 -11.37 -2.24
CA GLU A 229 -15.12 -10.74 -3.27
C GLU A 229 -14.27 -9.58 -2.74
N GLY A 230 -14.82 -8.70 -1.90
CA GLY A 230 -14.05 -7.59 -1.34
C GLY A 230 -12.92 -8.06 -0.43
N ARG A 231 -13.08 -9.19 0.28
CA ARG A 231 -11.98 -9.81 1.06
C ARG A 231 -10.85 -10.34 0.16
N ARG A 232 -11.16 -10.77 -1.06
CA ARG A 232 -10.15 -11.22 -2.04
C ARG A 232 -9.39 -10.04 -2.64
N LEU A 233 -10.06 -8.90 -2.82
CA LEU A 233 -9.47 -7.67 -3.34
C LEU A 233 -8.64 -6.91 -2.31
N LEU A 234 -9.03 -6.94 -1.04
CA LEU A 234 -8.39 -6.16 0.01
C LEU A 234 -6.89 -6.50 0.15
N ASN A 235 -6.07 -5.45 0.20
CA ASN A 235 -4.60 -5.46 0.28
C ASN A 235 -3.90 -6.12 -0.91
N GLN A 236 -4.61 -6.34 -2.03
CA GLN A 236 -3.99 -6.79 -3.26
C GLN A 236 -3.37 -5.63 -4.02
N ARG A 237 -2.21 -5.90 -4.64
CA ARG A 237 -1.56 -4.99 -5.56
C ARG A 237 -1.97 -5.33 -6.99
N PHE A 238 -2.64 -4.37 -7.62
CA PHE A 238 -3.11 -4.44 -8.99
C PHE A 238 -2.08 -3.83 -9.93
N VAL A 239 -1.80 -4.50 -11.03
CA VAL A 239 -0.93 -4.01 -12.10
C VAL A 239 -1.76 -3.94 -13.38
N MET A 240 -1.95 -2.73 -13.88
CA MET A 240 -2.84 -2.41 -15.00
C MET A 240 -2.01 -1.90 -16.17
N ARG A 241 -2.17 -2.53 -17.33
CA ARG A 241 -1.58 -2.02 -18.57
C ARG A 241 -2.48 -0.91 -19.11
N GLY A 242 -1.88 0.17 -19.56
CA GLY A 242 -2.62 1.34 -20.01
C GLY A 242 -1.93 2.08 -21.14
N SER A 243 -2.62 3.11 -21.59
CA SER A 243 -2.08 4.05 -22.55
C SER A 243 -2.59 5.45 -22.28
N VAL A 244 -1.74 6.45 -22.54
CA VAL A 244 -2.13 7.86 -22.54
C VAL A 244 -1.83 8.45 -23.91
N ARG A 245 -2.86 8.96 -24.57
CA ARG A 245 -2.75 9.71 -25.82
C ARG A 245 -2.66 11.19 -25.52
N PHE A 246 -1.70 11.85 -26.13
CA PHE A 246 -1.56 13.30 -26.17
C PHE A 246 -1.80 13.78 -27.60
N ASP A 247 -2.72 14.71 -27.78
CA ASP A 247 -2.91 15.42 -29.06
C ASP A 247 -2.29 16.81 -28.97
N TRP A 248 -1.57 17.19 -30.02
CA TRP A 248 -0.72 18.38 -30.08
C TRP A 248 -1.19 19.35 -31.14
N ASP A 249 -1.28 20.62 -30.78
CA ASP A 249 -1.46 21.70 -31.74
C ASP A 249 -0.10 22.29 -32.12
N SER A 250 0.29 22.12 -33.38
CA SER A 250 1.52 22.66 -33.94
C SER A 250 1.48 24.18 -34.19
N ALA A 251 0.29 24.81 -34.14
CA ALA A 251 0.17 26.26 -34.30
C ALA A 251 0.48 27.01 -32.99
N THR A 252 0.09 26.42 -31.87
CA THR A 252 0.27 27.01 -30.53
C THR A 252 1.37 26.33 -29.71
N ASP A 253 2.01 25.29 -30.26
CA ASP A 253 3.02 24.46 -29.62
C ASP A 253 2.61 24.00 -28.21
N CYS A 254 1.39 23.44 -28.10
CA CYS A 254 0.89 22.94 -26.83
C CYS A 254 0.01 21.68 -26.97
N VAL A 255 -0.16 20.96 -25.86
CA VAL A 255 -1.08 19.82 -25.78
C VAL A 255 -2.51 20.33 -25.66
N VAL A 256 -3.39 19.87 -26.56
CA VAL A 256 -4.81 20.25 -26.60
C VAL A 256 -5.74 19.16 -26.09
N SER A 257 -5.29 17.90 -26.05
CA SER A 257 -6.05 16.81 -25.43
C SER A 257 -5.18 15.74 -24.80
N ILE A 258 -5.67 15.17 -23.71
CA ILE A 258 -5.11 14.01 -23.02
C ILE A 258 -6.22 12.99 -22.81
N GLN A 259 -5.96 11.75 -23.22
CA GLN A 259 -6.89 10.63 -23.01
C GLN A 259 -6.14 9.47 -22.40
N SER A 260 -6.59 9.01 -21.22
CA SER A 260 -5.95 7.92 -20.48
C SER A 260 -6.91 6.76 -20.32
N GLN A 261 -6.39 5.55 -20.44
CA GLN A 261 -7.11 4.29 -20.17
C GLN A 261 -6.15 3.28 -19.54
N SER A 262 -6.65 2.47 -18.61
CA SER A 262 -5.88 1.38 -18.00
C SER A 262 -6.76 0.16 -17.76
N ASP A 263 -6.29 -1.03 -18.11
CA ASP A 263 -7.05 -2.28 -17.98
C ASP A 263 -7.08 -2.75 -16.51
N MET A 264 -8.18 -2.43 -15.82
CA MET A 264 -8.48 -2.94 -14.48
C MET A 264 -9.21 -4.29 -14.51
N LEU A 265 -9.83 -4.63 -15.65
CA LEU A 265 -10.57 -5.88 -15.84
C LEU A 265 -9.64 -7.10 -15.71
N THR A 266 -8.52 -7.11 -16.41
CA THR A 266 -7.59 -8.24 -16.43
C THR A 266 -7.05 -8.61 -15.04
N PRO A 267 -6.51 -7.68 -14.23
CA PRO A 267 -6.04 -8.04 -12.89
C PRO A 267 -7.19 -8.45 -11.96
N LEU A 268 -8.40 -7.91 -12.11
CA LEU A 268 -9.56 -8.37 -11.35
C LEU A 268 -9.92 -9.81 -11.73
N LEU A 269 -9.97 -10.13 -13.02
CA LEU A 269 -10.26 -11.48 -13.49
C LEU A 269 -9.21 -12.47 -13.00
N HIS A 270 -7.93 -12.07 -12.90
CA HIS A 270 -6.89 -12.91 -12.34
C HIS A 270 -7.11 -13.23 -10.85
N VAL A 271 -7.57 -12.26 -10.06
CA VAL A 271 -7.84 -12.43 -8.62
C VAL A 271 -9.14 -13.19 -8.37
N LEU A 272 -10.19 -12.89 -9.14
CA LEU A 272 -11.55 -13.37 -8.94
C LEU A 272 -11.84 -14.69 -9.66
N GLY A 273 -11.18 -14.94 -10.79
CA GLY A 273 -11.24 -16.20 -11.53
C GLY A 273 -12.41 -16.32 -12.51
N THR A 274 -13.50 -15.56 -12.34
CA THR A 274 -14.66 -15.58 -13.23
C THR A 274 -15.09 -14.17 -13.64
N LEU A 275 -15.69 -14.04 -14.84
CA LEU A 275 -16.25 -12.77 -15.30
C LEU A 275 -17.53 -12.37 -14.55
N GLU A 276 -18.26 -13.35 -14.01
CA GLU A 276 -19.46 -13.10 -13.21
C GLU A 276 -19.08 -12.35 -11.92
N ASP A 277 -18.06 -12.82 -11.20
CA ASP A 277 -17.56 -12.15 -9.99
C ASP A 277 -16.99 -10.75 -10.32
N VAL A 278 -16.29 -10.61 -11.44
CA VAL A 278 -15.75 -9.30 -11.88
C VAL A 278 -16.88 -8.33 -12.21
N SER A 279 -17.98 -8.80 -12.82
CA SER A 279 -19.15 -7.98 -13.10
C SER A 279 -19.78 -7.44 -11.81
N LEU A 280 -19.89 -8.28 -10.77
CA LEU A 280 -20.39 -7.88 -9.45
C LEU A 280 -19.49 -6.83 -8.78
N VAL A 281 -18.17 -6.93 -8.98
CA VAL A 281 -17.24 -5.92 -8.46
C VAL A 281 -17.46 -4.56 -9.11
N PHE A 282 -17.74 -4.49 -10.40
CA PHE A 282 -18.02 -3.23 -11.09
C PHE A 282 -19.45 -2.71 -10.89
N GLU A 283 -20.39 -3.54 -10.43
CA GLU A 283 -21.77 -3.14 -10.18
C GLU A 283 -21.86 -2.13 -9.03
N GLY A 284 -21.99 -0.84 -9.34
CA GLY A 284 -22.02 0.23 -8.33
C GLY A 284 -20.63 0.69 -7.85
N ALA A 285 -19.56 0.23 -8.51
CA ALA A 285 -18.22 0.77 -8.28
C ALA A 285 -18.08 2.19 -8.82
N LEU A 286 -17.21 2.98 -8.19
CA LEU A 286 -16.84 4.31 -8.66
C LEU A 286 -15.70 4.31 -9.69
N VAL A 287 -15.45 3.15 -10.30
CA VAL A 287 -14.40 2.95 -11.28
C VAL A 287 -14.91 2.02 -12.38
N THR A 288 -14.55 2.32 -13.62
CA THR A 288 -14.90 1.50 -14.78
C THR A 288 -13.83 0.42 -15.07
N PRO A 289 -14.13 -0.59 -15.90
CA PRO A 289 -13.15 -1.60 -16.30
C PRO A 289 -11.88 -1.07 -16.96
N ASP A 290 -11.95 0.09 -17.61
CA ASP A 290 -10.81 0.82 -18.18
C ASP A 290 -10.22 1.87 -17.22
N CYS A 291 -10.48 1.71 -15.92
CA CYS A 291 -9.93 2.47 -14.80
C CYS A 291 -10.26 3.98 -14.84
N ARG A 292 -11.44 4.35 -15.34
CA ARG A 292 -11.93 5.74 -15.24
C ARG A 292 -12.72 5.89 -13.96
N LEU A 293 -12.39 6.95 -13.22
CA LEU A 293 -13.11 7.29 -11.99
C LEU A 293 -14.44 7.97 -12.33
N THR A 294 -15.51 7.53 -11.69
CA THR A 294 -16.81 8.18 -11.74
C THR A 294 -17.00 9.00 -10.47
N SER A 295 -17.25 10.30 -10.58
CA SER A 295 -17.44 11.18 -9.44
C SER A 295 -18.73 10.87 -8.65
N PHE A 296 -18.71 11.07 -7.33
CA PHE A 296 -19.90 11.02 -6.48
C PHE A 296 -20.78 12.27 -6.68
N GLY A 297 -22.02 12.10 -7.20
CA GLY A 297 -23.08 13.12 -7.33
C GLY A 297 -22.91 14.08 -8.53
N ARG A 298 -23.85 14.25 -9.46
CA ARG A 298 -25.30 14.43 -9.35
C ARG A 298 -25.98 14.02 -10.66
N GLU A 299 -26.19 12.73 -10.88
CA GLU A 299 -27.09 12.24 -11.93
C GLU A 299 -28.21 11.43 -11.30
N SER A 300 -29.08 12.13 -10.58
CA SER A 300 -30.47 11.72 -10.44
C SER A 300 -31.22 12.26 -11.66
N GLY A 301 -31.27 11.46 -12.71
CA GLY A 301 -32.08 11.66 -13.90
C GLY A 301 -32.38 10.29 -14.49
N GLU A 302 -33.63 9.86 -14.36
CA GLU A 302 -34.14 8.52 -14.58
C GLU A 302 -33.86 7.92 -15.98
N PHE A 303 -33.59 6.62 -15.94
CA PHE A 303 -33.83 5.54 -16.91
C PHE A 303 -34.47 5.87 -18.27
N ALA A 304 -33.88 5.30 -19.32
CA ALA A 304 -34.65 4.49 -20.28
C ALA A 304 -33.83 3.32 -20.84
N HIS A 305 -34.41 2.13 -20.68
CA HIS A 305 -34.07 0.88 -21.34
C HIS A 305 -34.20 0.93 -22.87
N ASN A 306 -33.61 -0.10 -23.51
CA ASN A 306 -33.69 -0.54 -24.92
C ASN A 306 -32.57 0.05 -25.78
N GLY A 307 -31.80 -0.69 -26.56
CA GLY A 307 -32.03 -1.98 -27.20
C GLY A 307 -31.40 -1.88 -28.59
N LEU A 308 -30.72 -2.93 -29.04
CA LEU A 308 -30.13 -3.06 -30.38
C LEU A 308 -31.03 -2.54 -31.51
N GLN A 309 -30.54 -1.63 -32.36
CA GLN A 309 -30.35 -1.84 -33.82
C GLN A 309 -30.12 -0.55 -34.63
N LYS A 310 -29.28 -0.73 -35.66
CA LYS A 310 -29.29 -0.14 -37.02
C LYS A 310 -28.57 1.18 -37.32
N PHE A 311 -27.52 1.00 -38.14
CA PHE A 311 -27.10 1.84 -39.25
C PHE A 311 -28.30 2.30 -40.12
N ASP A 312 -28.37 3.60 -40.45
CA ASP A 312 -28.17 4.13 -41.81
C ASP A 312 -28.45 5.67 -41.90
N VAL A 313 -27.41 6.42 -42.32
CA VAL A 313 -27.36 7.37 -43.46
C VAL A 313 -28.47 8.45 -43.63
N LEU A 314 -28.16 9.74 -43.33
CA LEU A 314 -28.21 10.95 -44.21
C LEU A 314 -28.26 12.31 -43.44
N HIS A 315 -27.16 13.08 -43.56
CA HIS A 315 -26.91 14.56 -43.65
C HIS A 315 -28.09 15.59 -43.55
N PRO A 316 -27.83 16.93 -43.44
CA PRO A 316 -26.91 17.70 -42.57
C PRO A 316 -27.51 19.06 -42.06
N SER A 317 -26.93 19.65 -41.00
CA SER A 317 -26.93 21.12 -40.85
C SER A 317 -25.90 21.61 -39.83
N LEU A 318 -24.78 22.13 -40.33
CA LEU A 318 -23.80 22.96 -39.62
C LEU A 318 -24.22 24.44 -39.73
N PRO A 319 -24.03 25.29 -38.70
CA PRO A 319 -24.05 26.74 -38.87
C PRO A 319 -22.68 27.26 -39.36
N ARG A 320 -22.74 28.16 -40.34
CA ARG A 320 -21.62 28.82 -41.03
C ARG A 320 -20.95 29.89 -40.16
N CYS A 321 -19.62 29.86 -40.07
CA CYS A 321 -18.82 30.99 -39.64
C CYS A 321 -18.74 32.05 -40.76
N THR A 322 -19.04 33.30 -40.43
CA THR A 322 -18.86 34.48 -41.27
C THR A 322 -17.48 35.09 -41.04
N LEU A 323 -16.70 35.25 -42.12
CA LEU A 323 -15.48 36.07 -42.14
C LEU A 323 -15.83 37.55 -42.40
N PRO A 324 -15.10 38.52 -41.84
CA PRO A 324 -15.25 39.92 -42.20
C PRO A 324 -14.47 40.28 -43.47
N THR A 325 -15.11 41.08 -44.32
CA THR A 325 -14.60 41.65 -45.57
C THR A 325 -13.61 42.80 -45.28
N GLN A 326 -12.50 42.82 -46.01
CA GLN A 326 -11.57 43.95 -46.05
C GLN A 326 -12.21 45.16 -46.74
N VAL A 327 -11.96 46.35 -46.20
CA VAL A 327 -11.86 47.63 -46.94
C VAL A 327 -10.61 48.33 -46.46
#